data_AF-A0A353X1K5-F1
#
_entry.id   AF-A0A353X1K5-F1
#
_cell.length_a   1.000
_cell.length_b   1.000
_cell.length_c   1.000
_cell.angle_alpha   90.00
_cell.angle_beta   90.00
_cell.angle_gamma   90.00
#
_symmetry.space_group_name_H-M   'P 1'
#
loop_
_entity.id
_entity.type
_entity.pdbx_description
1 polymer ?
#
loop_
_entity_poly.entity_id
_entity_poly.type
_entity_poly.pdbx_seq_one_letter_code
_entity_poly.pdbx_strand_id
1 'polypeptide(L)' 'MSKVTNLAGQPVLCQILSFLPREIVDVCVKEHNSDHYYKTLTTYKQLVFMLYGVVTRCHSLNSLCKNLLFLEDKL' A
#
# COMPACT_ATOMS: atom_id res chain seq x y z
N MET A 1 19.29 9.53 -17.76
CA MET A 1 19.08 8.15 -18.27
C MET A 1 17.60 7.82 -18.16
N SER A 2 16.89 7.81 -19.29
CA SER A 2 15.49 7.43 -19.40
C SER A 2 15.33 5.94 -19.12
N LYS A 3 14.96 5.58 -17.88
CA LYS A 3 14.64 4.21 -17.52
C LYS A 3 13.18 3.96 -17.89
N VAL A 4 12.95 3.39 -19.06
CA VAL A 4 11.62 2.90 -19.45
C VAL A 4 11.28 1.70 -18.56
N THR A 5 10.46 1.94 -17.54
CA THR A 5 9.96 0.94 -16.58
C THR A 5 8.71 0.25 -17.11
N ASN A 6 8.77 -0.32 -18.32
CA ASN A 6 7.72 -1.25 -18.76
C ASN A 6 7.95 -2.60 -18.08
N LEU A 7 7.61 -2.66 -16.79
CA LEU A 7 7.61 -3.90 -16.01
C LEU A 7 6.34 -4.68 -16.35
N ALA A 8 6.35 -5.35 -17.51
CA ALA A 8 5.29 -6.22 -18.02
C ALA A 8 5.08 -7.53 -17.18
N GLY A 9 5.46 -7.50 -15.90
CA GLY A 9 5.24 -8.55 -14.91
C GLY A 9 5.19 -8.05 -13.47
N GLN A 10 5.25 -6.72 -13.25
CA GLN A 10 5.10 -6.17 -11.91
C GLN A 10 3.61 -6.08 -11.57
N PRO A 11 3.18 -6.51 -10.37
CA PRO A 11 1.79 -6.41 -9.95
C PRO A 11 1.28 -4.98 -10.12
N VAL A 12 0.07 -4.81 -10.65
CA VAL A 12 -0.56 -3.49 -10.86
C VAL A 12 -0.50 -2.62 -9.61
N LEU A 13 -0.64 -3.23 -8.42
CA LEU A 13 -0.48 -2.55 -7.14
C LEU A 13 0.91 -1.92 -6.97
N CYS A 14 1.98 -2.63 -7.30
CA CYS A 14 3.34 -2.11 -7.18
C CYS A 14 3.62 -0.97 -8.16
N GLN A 15 2.99 -0.98 -9.34
CA GLN A 15 3.05 0.15 -10.27
C GLN A 15 2.34 1.38 -9.69
N ILE A 16 1.13 1.21 -9.15
CA ILE A 16 0.39 2.30 -8.48
C ILE A 16 1.19 2.88 -7.31
N LEU A 17 1.78 2.01 -6.47
CA LEU A 17 2.62 2.45 -5.35
C LEU A 17 3.90 3.16 -5.81
N SER A 18 4.43 2.86 -7.00
CA SER A 18 5.59 3.55 -7.54
C SER A 18 5.31 5.01 -7.92
N PHE A 19 4.05 5.34 -8.23
CA PHE A 19 3.62 6.72 -8.47
C PHE A 19 3.38 7.51 -7.18
N LEU A 20 3.40 6.86 -6.02
CA LEU A 20 3.15 7.51 -4.75
C LEU A 20 4.49 7.81 -4.05
N PRO A 21 4.94 9.08 -4.03
CA PRO A 21 6.19 9.44 -3.37
C PRO A 21 6.06 9.27 -1.86
N ARG A 22 6.90 8.40 -1.27
CA ARG A 22 6.89 8.12 0.18
C ARG A 22 7.18 9.37 1.01
N GLU A 23 7.98 10.28 0.49
CA GLU A 23 8.37 11.52 1.15
C GLU A 23 7.16 12.36 1.56
N ILE A 24 6.12 12.43 0.72
CA ILE A 24 4.89 13.17 1.05
C ILE A 24 4.19 12.52 2.24
N VAL A 25 4.10 11.19 2.25
CA VAL A 25 3.49 10.45 3.36
C VAL A 25 4.30 10.64 4.64
N ASP A 26 5.63 10.58 4.58
CA ASP A 26 6.50 10.74 5.73
C ASP A 26 6.41 12.16 6.34
N VAL A 27 6.25 13.19 5.50
CA VAL A 27 5.99 14.56 5.97
C VAL A 27 4.66 14.64 6.71
N CYS A 28 3.59 14.09 6.13
CA CYS A 28 2.27 14.08 6.77
C CYS A 28 2.28 13.28 8.08
N VAL A 29 3.00 12.15 8.13
CA VAL A 29 3.14 11.32 9.34
C VAL A 29 3.82 12.08 10.47
N LYS A 30 4.87 12.84 10.16
CA LYS A 30 5.57 13.68 11.15
C LYS A 30 4.71 14.85 11.62
N GLU A 31 4.01 15.51 10.70
CA GLU A 31 3.17 16.67 11.01
C GLU A 31 1.98 16.28 11.92
N HIS A 32 1.33 15.15 11.63
CA HIS A 32 0.14 14.70 12.36
C HIS A 32 0.45 13.70 13.47
N ASN A 33 1.73 13.33 13.64
CA ASN A 33 2.19 12.28 14.56
C ASN A 33 1.36 10.98 14.44
N SER A 34 0.97 10.62 13.21
CA SER A 34 -0.06 9.60 12.96
C SER A 34 0.38 8.17 13.29
N ASP A 35 1.70 7.93 13.35
CA ASP A 35 2.26 6.64 13.75
C ASP A 35 2.52 6.55 15.27
N HIS A 36 2.19 7.58 16.04
CA HIS A 36 2.33 7.56 17.49
C HIS A 36 1.40 6.50 18.10
N TYR A 37 1.98 5.55 18.83
CA TYR A 37 1.34 4.33 19.37
C TYR A 37 1.07 3.18 18.40
N TYR A 38 1.25 3.34 17.08
CA TYR A 38 1.12 2.23 16.14
C TYR A 38 2.41 1.40 16.09
N LYS A 39 2.32 0.10 16.44
CA LYS A 39 3.49 -0.80 16.49
C LYS A 39 3.81 -1.48 15.15
N THR A 40 2.79 -1.95 14.44
CA THR A 40 2.95 -2.82 13.26
C THR A 40 2.29 -2.26 12.01
N LEU A 41 1.19 -1.52 12.18
CA LEU A 41 0.36 -0.95 11.12
C LEU A 41 0.62 0.55 10.95
N THR A 42 1.74 0.89 10.32
CA THR A 42 2.12 2.28 10.02
C THR A 42 1.16 2.92 9.01
N THR A 43 1.10 4.24 8.98
CA THR A 43 0.27 5.04 8.07
C THR A 43 0.51 4.67 6.61
N TYR A 44 1.77 4.42 6.24
CA TYR A 44 2.11 3.94 4.89
C TYR A 44 1.49 2.57 4.58
N LYS A 45 1.52 1.62 5.52
CA LYS A 45 0.89 0.29 5.33
C LYS A 45 -0.62 0.41 5.25
N GLN A 46 -1.23 1.27 6.07
CA GLN A 46 -2.67 1.55 6.00
C GLN A 46 -3.07 2.10 4.63
N LEU A 47 -2.29 3.04 4.09
CA LEU A 47 -2.51 3.59 2.76
C LEU A 47 -2.41 2.52 1.67
N VAL A 48 -1.40 1.66 1.73
CA VAL A 48 -1.23 0.52 0.80
C VAL A 48 -2.43 -0.42 0.86
N PHE A 49 -2.94 -0.74 2.06
CA PHE A 49 -4.12 -1.59 2.22
C PHE A 49 -5.39 -0.94 1.67
N MET A 50 -5.60 0.36 1.90
CA MET A 50 -6.74 1.08 1.33
C MET A 50 -6.69 1.09 -0.20
N LEU A 51 -5.52 1.36 -0.79
CA LEU A 51 -5.34 1.30 -2.25
C LEU A 51 -5.58 -0.11 -2.80
N TYR A 52 -5.06 -1.13 -2.12
CA TYR A 52 -5.33 -2.52 -2.48
C TYR A 52 -6.82 -2.84 -2.42
N GLY A 53 -7.54 -2.37 -1.40
CA GLY A 53 -8.98 -2.53 -1.27
C GLY A 53 -9.76 -1.91 -2.44
N VAL A 54 -9.35 -0.72 -2.89
CA VAL A 54 -9.97 -0.04 -4.04
C VAL A 54 -9.71 -0.80 -5.34
N VAL A 55 -8.47 -1.22 -5.59
CA VAL A 55 -8.08 -1.96 -6.81
C VAL A 55 -8.80 -3.31 -6.90
N THR A 56 -8.94 -3.99 -5.76
CA THR A 56 -9.60 -5.30 -5.68
C THR A 56 -11.12 -5.21 -5.52
N ARG A 57 -11.68 -4.00 -5.45
CA ARG A 57 -13.12 -3.75 -5.19
C ARG A 57 -13.62 -4.52 -3.96
N CYS A 58 -12.83 -4.52 -2.89
CA CYS A 58 -13.26 -5.13 -1.63
C CYS A 58 -14.41 -4.32 -1.03
N HIS A 59 -15.55 -4.97 -0.84
CA HIS A 59 -16.75 -4.34 -0.25
C HIS A 59 -16.75 -4.33 1.29
N SER A 60 -15.84 -5.06 1.93
CA SER A 60 -15.72 -5.10 3.40
C SER A 60 -14.28 -5.29 3.86
N LEU A 61 -14.00 -4.82 5.08
CA LEU A 61 -12.70 -5.02 5.73
C LEU A 61 -12.38 -6.51 5.90
N ASN A 62 -13.38 -7.35 6.20
CA ASN A 62 -13.20 -8.80 6.30
C ASN A 62 -12.74 -9.40 4.96
N SER A 63 -13.37 -9.00 3.85
CA SER A 63 -12.94 -9.44 2.51
C SER A 63 -11.50 -9.00 2.21
N LEU A 64 -11.13 -7.79 2.62
CA LEU A 64 -9.77 -7.28 2.46
C LEU A 64 -8.76 -8.10 3.28
N CYS A 65 -9.03 -8.36 4.56
CA CYS A 65 -8.16 -9.18 5.40
C CYS A 65 -8.00 -10.61 4.87
N LYS A 66 -9.07 -11.23 4.38
CA LYS A 66 -9.00 -12.56 3.74
C LYS A 66 -8.11 -12.55 2.50
N ASN A 67 -8.22 -11.52 1.68
CA ASN A 67 -7.39 -11.35 0.48
C ASN A 67 -5.92 -11.11 0.84
N LEU A 68 -5.63 -10.34 1.89
CA LEU A 68 -4.26 -10.14 2.38
C LEU A 68 -3.66 -11.42 2.97
N LEU A 69 -4.44 -12.16 3.76
CA LEU A 69 -4.01 -13.44 4.33
C LEU A 69 -3.73 -14.47 3.23
N PHE A 70 -4.56 -14.51 2.19
CA PHE A 70 -4.33 -15.37 1.02
C PHE A 70 -3.04 -15.03 0.26
N LEU A 71 -2.62 -13.76 0.28
CA LEU A 71 -1.38 -13.30 -0.33
C LEU A 71 -0.15 -13.63 0.54
N GLU A 72 -0.32 -13.74 1.86
CA GLU A 72 0.75 -14.09 2.81
C GLU A 72 1.27 -15.52 2.59
N ASP A 73 0.39 -16.47 2.23
CA ASP A 73 0.75 -17.86 1.90
C ASP A 73 1.38 -18.04 0.49
N LYS A 74 1.43 -16.96 -0.32
CA LYS A 74 1.87 -17.01 -1.73
C LYS A 74 3.06 -16.12 -2.07
N LEU A 75 3.67 -15.48 -1.07
CA LEU A 75 4.90 -14.69 -1.20
C LEU A 75 6.10 -15.46 -0.65
#